data_AF-A0A5N5T7P8-F1
#
_entry.id   AF-A0A5N5T7P8-F1
#
_cell.length_a   1.000
_cell.length_b   1.000
_cell.length_c   1.000
_cell.angle_alpha   90.00
_cell.angle_beta   90.00
_cell.angle_gamma   90.00
#
_symmetry.space_group_name_H-M   'P 1'
#
loop_
_entity.id
_entity.type
_entity.pdbx_description
1 polymer ?
#
loop_
_entity_poly.entity_id
_entity_poly.type
_entity_poly.pdbx_seq_one_letter_code
_entity_poly.pdbx_strand_id
1 'polypeptide(L)'
;MKEISVLIISLCLLVISSCFQDDTFLDGQLTLHVEDTLESKEGPDTFSPRSVITIRSVKSGSAVVKHTREWTDSQQNYLRELAINDGLYRVRVQQKGQEDRGASCMRAAYQKHLL
;
A
#
# COMPACT_ATOMS: atom_id res chain seq x y z
N MET A 1 7.22 50.29 -24.33
CA MET A 1 8.05 49.07 -24.52
C MET A 1 8.31 48.34 -23.20
N LYS A 2 8.73 49.01 -22.12
CA LYS A 2 8.97 48.37 -20.80
C LYS A 2 7.74 47.65 -20.21
N GLU A 3 6.56 48.27 -20.25
CA GLU A 3 5.31 47.68 -19.72
C GLU A 3 4.89 46.38 -20.44
N ILE A 4 5.12 46.31 -21.76
CA ILE A 4 4.81 45.13 -22.57
C ILE A 4 5.76 43.97 -22.19
N SER A 5 7.03 44.27 -21.94
CA SER A 5 8.01 43.27 -21.50
C SER A 5 7.67 42.70 -20.11
N VAL A 6 7.17 43.52 -19.19
CA VAL A 6 6.75 43.07 -17.84
C VAL A 6 5.52 42.15 -17.94
N LEU A 7 4.56 42.48 -18.80
CA LEU A 7 3.39 41.63 -19.04
C LEU A 7 3.75 40.28 -19.64
N ILE A 8 4.70 40.25 -20.59
CA ILE A 8 5.19 39.00 -21.20
C ILE A 8 5.91 38.13 -20.16
N ILE A 9 6.78 38.71 -19.33
CA ILE A 9 7.49 37.98 -18.28
C ILE A 9 6.50 37.41 -17.25
N SER A 10 5.49 38.20 -16.86
CA SER A 10 4.44 37.76 -15.94
C SER A 10 3.59 36.61 -16.52
N LEU A 11 3.25 36.69 -17.81
CA LEU A 11 2.54 35.63 -18.53
C LEU A 11 3.38 34.34 -18.60
N CYS A 12 4.68 34.45 -18.89
CA CYS A 12 5.58 33.30 -18.91
C CYS A 12 5.71 32.63 -17.52
N LEU A 13 5.78 33.41 -16.44
CA LEU A 13 5.84 32.88 -15.08
C LEU A 13 4.55 32.14 -14.68
N LEU A 14 3.38 32.63 -15.11
CA LEU A 14 2.10 31.96 -14.89
C LEU A 14 2.00 30.62 -15.66
N VAL A 15 2.47 30.58 -16.91
CA VAL A 15 2.45 29.35 -17.74
C VAL A 15 3.40 28.29 -17.18
N ILE A 16 4.58 28.67 -16.69
CA ILE A 16 5.52 27.72 -16.07
C ILE A 16 4.91 27.11 -14.79
N SER A 17 4.17 27.90 -14.00
CA SER A 17 3.50 27.41 -12.79
C SER A 17 2.43 26.36 -13.08
N SER A 18 1.68 26.51 -14.19
CA SER A 18 0.69 25.51 -14.63
C SER A 18 1.30 24.22 -15.19
N CYS A 19 2.55 24.25 -15.67
CA CYS A 19 3.26 23.03 -16.11
C CYS A 19 3.85 22.21 -14.96
N PHE A 20 3.82 22.73 -13.72
CA PHE A 20 4.36 22.04 -12.53
C PHE A 20 3.28 21.46 -11.61
N GLN A 21 2.00 21.45 -12.03
CA GLN A 21 0.91 20.94 -11.18
C GLN A 21 0.37 19.54 -11.54
N ASP A 22 0.91 18.87 -12.55
CA ASP A 22 0.34 17.58 -13.01
C ASP A 22 1.33 16.41 -13.05
N ASP A 23 2.33 16.38 -12.16
CA ASP A 23 3.19 15.20 -11.99
C ASP A 23 3.51 14.90 -10.51
N THR A 24 2.51 14.90 -9.64
CA THR A 24 2.58 14.15 -8.36
C THR A 24 2.47 12.63 -8.58
N PHE A 25 2.99 12.14 -9.72
CA PHE A 25 3.56 10.81 -9.87
C PHE A 25 5.03 10.82 -9.42
N LEU A 26 5.33 11.56 -8.34
CA LEU A 26 6.64 11.60 -7.72
C LEU A 26 6.93 10.26 -7.03
N ASP A 27 7.77 9.47 -7.69
CA ASP A 27 8.55 8.34 -7.20
C ASP A 27 7.81 7.22 -6.46
N GLY A 28 7.41 6.20 -7.21
CA GLY A 28 7.66 4.80 -6.83
C GLY A 28 7.15 4.31 -5.47
N GLN A 29 6.19 4.98 -4.86
CA GLN A 29 5.69 4.63 -3.54
C GLN A 29 4.60 3.56 -3.63
N LEU A 30 4.95 2.31 -3.29
CA LEU A 30 4.01 1.20 -3.20
C LEU A 30 3.36 1.18 -1.81
N THR A 31 2.03 1.24 -1.77
CA THR A 31 1.25 1.10 -0.52
C THR A 31 0.54 -0.24 -0.49
N LEU A 32 0.76 -1.01 0.57
CA LEU A 32 0.13 -2.29 0.83
C LEU A 32 -0.73 -2.19 2.09
N HIS A 33 -1.95 -2.71 2.01
CA HIS A 33 -2.88 -2.84 3.13
C HIS A 33 -2.78 -4.24 3.69
N VAL A 34 -2.51 -4.36 4.98
CA VAL A 34 -2.44 -5.63 5.71
C VAL A 34 -3.71 -5.78 6.51
N GLU A 35 -4.37 -6.93 6.33
CA GLU A 35 -5.58 -7.28 7.03
C GLU A 35 -5.42 -8.67 7.67
N ASP A 36 -6.13 -8.89 8.77
CA ASP A 36 -6.06 -10.14 9.52
C ASP A 36 -7.42 -10.56 10.07
N THR A 37 -7.50 -11.77 10.61
CA THR A 37 -8.77 -12.35 11.11
C THR A 37 -8.92 -12.27 12.64
N LEU A 38 -8.16 -11.42 13.34
CA LEU A 38 -8.15 -11.42 14.82
C LEU A 38 -9.39 -10.81 15.48
N GLU A 39 -10.11 -9.94 14.77
CA GLU A 39 -11.28 -9.25 15.35
C GLU A 39 -12.54 -10.12 15.35
N SER A 40 -12.68 -11.04 14.38
CA SER A 40 -13.89 -11.83 14.25
C SER A 40 -13.68 -13.23 14.80
N LYS A 41 -14.24 -13.48 15.98
CA LYS A 41 -14.27 -14.81 16.60
C LYS A 41 -15.44 -15.69 16.10
N GLU A 42 -16.36 -15.11 15.32
CA GLU A 42 -17.61 -15.76 14.91
C GLU A 42 -17.91 -15.49 13.43
N GLY A 43 -17.97 -16.56 12.63
CA GLY A 43 -18.38 -16.49 11.21
C GLY A 43 -17.22 -16.68 10.22
N PRO A 44 -17.53 -16.73 8.90
CA PRO A 44 -16.51 -16.91 7.86
C PRO A 44 -15.46 -15.81 7.94
N ASP A 45 -14.18 -16.20 7.76
CA ASP A 45 -12.96 -15.39 7.90
C ASP A 45 -13.15 -13.91 7.55
N THR A 46 -13.53 -13.11 8.56
CA THR A 46 -13.74 -11.67 8.38
C THR A 46 -12.41 -10.99 8.59
N PHE A 47 -11.81 -10.56 7.48
CA PHE A 47 -10.56 -9.81 7.49
C PHE A 47 -10.82 -8.36 7.86
N SER A 48 -10.05 -7.86 8.83
CA SER A 48 -10.10 -6.45 9.22
C SER A 48 -8.73 -5.77 9.17
N PRO A 49 -8.69 -4.44 8.99
CA PRO A 49 -7.42 -3.71 8.81
C PRO A 49 -6.48 -3.79 10.00
N ARG A 50 -5.25 -4.25 9.77
CA ARG A 50 -4.20 -4.38 10.79
C ARG A 50 -3.10 -3.33 10.64
N SER A 51 -2.62 -3.11 9.41
CA SER A 51 -1.47 -2.24 9.16
C SER A 51 -1.45 -1.72 7.73
N VAL A 52 -0.68 -0.66 7.50
CA VAL A 52 -0.33 -0.15 6.18
C VAL A 52 1.18 -0.20 6.04
N ILE A 53 1.66 -0.82 4.95
CA ILE A 53 3.07 -0.85 4.59
C ILE A 53 3.28 0.14 3.45
N THR A 54 4.20 1.07 3.66
CA THR A 54 4.59 2.07 2.68
C THR A 54 6.02 1.83 2.24
N ILE A 55 6.22 1.52 0.97
CA ILE A 55 7.52 1.30 0.36
C ILE A 55 7.81 2.50 -0.52
N ARG A 56 8.73 3.39 -0.11
CA ARG A 56 8.97 4.68 -0.79
C ARG A 56 9.73 4.54 -2.11
N SER A 57 10.54 3.50 -2.26
CA SER A 57 11.18 3.14 -3.53
C SER A 57 11.76 1.73 -3.43
N VAL A 58 11.48 0.88 -4.41
CA VAL A 58 12.08 -0.47 -4.49
C VAL A 58 13.61 -0.39 -4.60
N LYS A 59 14.14 0.72 -5.14
CA LYS A 59 15.58 0.97 -5.28
C LYS A 59 16.25 1.35 -3.96
N SER A 60 15.54 2.02 -3.06
CA SER A 60 16.07 2.39 -1.74
C SER A 60 15.93 1.27 -0.71
N GLY A 61 15.11 0.25 -0.99
CA GLY A 61 14.89 -0.89 -0.10
C GLY A 61 14.23 -0.52 1.24
N SER A 62 13.70 0.71 1.37
CA SER A 62 13.10 1.19 2.61
C SER A 62 11.59 0.96 2.62
N ALA A 63 11.15 0.14 3.57
CA ALA A 63 9.74 -0.11 3.88
C ALA A 63 9.42 0.41 5.28
N VAL A 64 8.31 1.13 5.40
CA VAL A 64 7.79 1.63 6.67
C VAL A 64 6.47 0.92 6.94
N VAL A 65 6.36 0.28 8.11
CA VAL A 65 5.12 -0.36 8.56
C VAL A 65 4.45 0.55 9.58
N LYS A 66 3.18 0.88 9.35
CA LYS A 66 2.34 1.60 10.30
C LYS A 66 1.18 0.71 10.73
N HIS A 67 1.14 0.36 12.01
CA HIS A 67 0.00 -0.34 12.58
C HIS A 67 -1.20 0.63 12.71
N THR A 68 -2.36 0.23 12.22
CA THR A 68 -3.60 1.01 12.28
C THR A 68 -4.45 0.65 13.49
N ARG A 69 -4.28 -0.58 13.97
CA ARG A 69 -4.96 -1.12 15.15
C ARG A 69 -3.98 -1.35 16.28
N GLU A 70 -4.41 -1.03 17.50
CA GLU A 70 -3.67 -1.31 18.72
C GLU A 70 -3.60 -2.81 18.99
N TRP A 71 -2.54 -3.22 19.70
CA TRP A 71 -2.38 -4.59 20.14
C TRP A 71 -2.96 -4.74 21.55
N THR A 72 -3.93 -5.62 21.72
CA THR A 72 -4.61 -5.82 23.00
C THR A 72 -4.26 -7.17 23.64
N ASP A 73 -4.35 -7.24 24.96
CA ASP A 73 -4.15 -8.49 25.72
C ASP A 73 -5.12 -9.59 25.26
N SER A 74 -6.35 -9.21 24.87
CA SER A 74 -7.35 -10.15 24.35
C SER A 74 -6.92 -10.82 23.04
N GLN A 75 -6.26 -10.07 22.14
CA GLN A 75 -5.70 -10.60 20.89
C GLN A 75 -4.51 -11.51 21.17
N GLN A 76 -3.65 -11.12 22.11
CA GLN A 76 -2.49 -11.90 22.50
C GLN A 76 -2.88 -13.24 23.16
N ASN A 77 -3.89 -13.23 24.04
CA ASN A 77 -4.41 -14.44 24.65
C ASN A 77 -5.07 -15.35 23.61
N TYR A 78 -5.83 -14.80 22.67
CA TYR A 78 -6.43 -15.57 21.59
C TYR A 78 -5.38 -16.23 20.68
N LEU A 79 -4.30 -15.52 20.32
CA LEU A 79 -3.20 -16.11 19.56
C LEU A 79 -2.48 -17.22 20.32
N ARG A 80 -2.35 -17.09 21.64
CA ARG A 80 -1.79 -18.14 22.50
C ARG A 80 -2.69 -19.38 22.48
N GLU A 81 -4.00 -19.20 22.61
CA GLU A 81 -4.97 -20.31 22.51
C GLU A 81 -4.94 -20.97 21.13
N LEU A 82 -4.88 -20.18 20.04
CA LEU A 82 -4.70 -20.71 18.69
C LEU A 82 -3.44 -21.56 18.59
N ALA A 83 -2.30 -21.08 19.10
CA ALA A 83 -1.04 -21.81 19.03
C ALA A 83 -1.07 -23.13 19.82
N ILE A 84 -1.78 -23.20 20.94
CA ILE A 84 -1.93 -24.44 21.73
C ILE A 84 -2.76 -25.48 20.96
N ASN A 85 -3.71 -25.04 20.13
CA ASN A 85 -4.62 -25.91 19.38
C ASN A 85 -4.16 -26.15 17.92
N ASP A 86 -2.90 -25.86 17.59
CA ASP A 86 -2.37 -25.90 16.21
C ASP A 86 -3.24 -25.11 15.20
N GLY A 87 -3.88 -24.05 15.68
CA GLY A 87 -4.74 -23.18 14.91
C GLY A 87 -3.96 -22.25 13.97
N LEU A 88 -4.61 -21.83 12.88
CA LEU A 88 -4.01 -20.96 11.89
C LEU A 88 -4.46 -19.52 12.06
N TYR A 89 -3.48 -18.61 12.20
CA TYR A 89 -3.70 -17.18 12.11
C TYR A 89 -3.54 -16.73 10.66
N ARG A 90 -4.56 -16.05 10.12
CA ARG A 90 -4.60 -15.64 8.71
C ARG A 90 -4.34 -14.15 8.56
N VAL A 91 -3.43 -13.84 7.64
CA VAL A 91 -3.08 -12.48 7.23
C VAL A 91 -3.15 -12.40 5.72
N ARG A 92 -3.72 -11.33 5.19
CA ARG A 92 -3.68 -11.02 3.75
C ARG A 92 -3.11 -9.64 3.52
N VAL A 93 -2.44 -9.49 2.38
CA VAL A 93 -1.83 -8.24 1.95
C VAL A 93 -2.45 -7.86 0.62
N GLN A 94 -3.05 -6.67 0.56
CA GLN A 94 -3.69 -6.14 -0.64
C GLN A 94 -2.90 -4.93 -1.14
N GLN A 95 -2.61 -4.90 -2.43
CA GLN A 95 -2.11 -3.68 -3.07
C GLN A 95 -3.29 -2.83 -3.51
N LYS A 96 -3.30 -1.55 -3.11
CA LYS A 96 -4.31 -0.59 -3.56
C LYS A 96 -4.26 -0.48 -5.10
N GLY A 97 -5.39 -0.76 -5.76
CA GLY A 97 -5.50 -0.72 -7.24
C GLY A 97 -5.21 -2.05 -7.98
N GLN A 98 -5.13 -3.18 -7.27
CA GLN A 98 -4.84 -4.49 -7.88
C GLN A 98 -6.08 -5.26 -8.36
N GLU A 99 -7.30 -4.77 -8.12
CA GLU A 99 -8.55 -5.45 -8.51
C GLU A 99 -8.62 -5.76 -10.03
N ASP A 100 -7.93 -5.00 -10.88
CA ASP A 100 -7.91 -5.22 -12.34
C ASP A 100 -6.72 -6.07 -12.86
N ARG A 101 -5.80 -6.51 -12.00
CA ARG A 101 -4.54 -7.18 -12.44
C ARG A 101 -4.34 -8.62 -11.93
N GLY A 102 -5.22 -9.10 -11.06
CA GLY A 102 -5.07 -10.36 -10.32
C GLY A 102 -4.99 -11.65 -11.15
N ALA A 103 -5.34 -11.64 -12.43
CA ALA A 103 -5.28 -12.84 -13.27
C ALA A 103 -3.91 -13.10 -13.94
N SER A 104 -3.01 -12.10 -13.98
CA SER A 104 -1.82 -12.19 -14.86
C SER A 104 -0.53 -12.60 -14.13
N CYS A 105 -0.35 -12.23 -12.85
CA CYS A 105 0.95 -12.41 -12.19
C CYS A 105 1.19 -13.80 -11.54
N MET A 106 0.14 -14.56 -11.22
CA MET A 106 0.29 -15.90 -10.63
C MET A 106 0.69 -16.97 -11.68
N ARG A 107 0.49 -16.71 -12.97
CA ARG A 107 0.86 -17.67 -14.04
C ARG A 107 2.36 -17.66 -14.36
N ALA A 108 3.06 -16.55 -14.11
CA ALA A 108 4.48 -16.40 -14.46
C ALA A 108 5.43 -17.09 -13.47
N ALA A 109 5.04 -17.30 -12.21
CA ALA A 109 5.89 -17.92 -11.20
C ALA A 109 5.93 -19.46 -11.32
N TYR A 110 4.85 -20.09 -11.78
CA TYR A 110 4.77 -21.55 -11.87
C TYR A 110 5.49 -22.16 -13.08
N GLN A 111 5.78 -21.36 -14.10
CA GLN A 111 6.32 -21.87 -15.37
C GLN A 111 7.86 -21.86 -15.44
N LYS A 112 8.54 -21.30 -14.43
CA LYS A 112 10.02 -21.22 -14.37
C LYS A 112 10.70 -22.38 -13.59
N HIS A 113 9.95 -23.37 -13.13
CA HIS A 113 10.51 -24.53 -12.41
C HIS A 113 10.20 -25.89 -13.07
N LEU A 114 9.74 -25.88 -14.32
CA LEU A 114 9.36 -27.10 -15.06
C LEU A 114 9.99 -27.20 -16.46
N LEU A 115 11.15 -26.58 -16.69
CA LEU A 115 11.99 -26.84 -17.86
C LEU A 115 13.44 -27.10 -17.43
#